data_AF-A0A4V0HZT8-F1
#
_entry.id   AF-A0A4V0HZT8-F1
#
_cell.length_a   1.000
_cell.length_b   1.000
_cell.length_c   1.000
_cell.angle_alpha   90.00
_cell.angle_beta   90.00
_cell.angle_gamma   90.00
#
_symmetry.space_group_name_H-M   'P 1'
#
loop_
_entity.id
_entity.type
_entity.pdbx_description
1 polymer ?
#
loop_
_entity_poly.entity_id
_entity_poly.type
_entity_poly.pdbx_seq_one_letter_code
_entity_poly.pdbx_strand_id
1 'polypeptide(L)'
;MLSRRTVAAICAVTFLAAAEPQPVERPASVQKAMATARQCLNVGMSAEAVTALESELPAANGDKVYLGLLREAYLAELYRLEKADAPDATRLGQMRRNIALLGGKAAPAAAVEAAPPAATTPTPDAADAAAAFKRGDYAGAEKLFAKLASPTADQKTAWAYCRIKLAADRLNTPGCTPAAAAAALADASEAVLLVPHHPELQKIGEAVIAAATARQKNAAPAAAVTTGGDAIETESFVVRCAGNRELAESLAKVAEAQRKAIFERWSGPPAAAWAPKCEIVVHATAEVYAKATTRPTESTGTAAVQLDSGRATSRRIDLRADDAAIASNALPRELTHVVLADLFPDRPPPKWAAEGMAILAGTPEESGRYLRTLPRCARDGDWHALAQLLEMKDFPAEKVTGFYCQSVSLTDHLIRAAGNERNFTIFLRDTQRYGTASALKRQYGFDSPQALEASWKRAALETARGQAP
;
A
#
# COMPACT_ATOMS: atom_id res chain seq x y z
N MET A 1 -48.76 -75.93 -5.46
CA MET A 1 -47.92 -74.75 -5.19
C MET A 1 -47.87 -73.90 -6.44
N LEU A 2 -48.34 -72.65 -6.41
CA LEU A 2 -48.28 -71.72 -7.55
C LEU A 2 -47.46 -70.49 -7.17
N SER A 3 -46.48 -70.12 -7.99
CA SER A 3 -45.78 -68.84 -7.86
C SER A 3 -46.52 -67.79 -8.67
N ARG A 4 -47.03 -66.74 -8.00
CA ARG A 4 -47.57 -65.54 -8.67
C ARG A 4 -46.56 -64.41 -8.53
N ARG A 5 -46.18 -63.84 -9.68
CA ARG A 5 -45.44 -62.57 -9.74
C ARG A 5 -46.39 -61.43 -9.39
N THR A 6 -45.95 -60.50 -8.55
CA THR A 6 -46.63 -59.21 -8.33
C THR A 6 -45.65 -58.10 -8.74
N VAL A 7 -46.13 -57.16 -9.56
CA VAL A 7 -45.32 -56.05 -10.07
C VAL A 7 -45.33 -54.91 -9.04
N ALA A 8 -44.15 -54.38 -8.72
CA ALA A 8 -44.00 -53.10 -8.03
C ALA A 8 -43.49 -52.06 -9.04
N ALA A 9 -44.31 -51.04 -9.34
CA ALA A 9 -43.92 -49.96 -10.24
C ALA A 9 -43.05 -48.94 -9.50
N ILE A 10 -41.82 -48.75 -9.95
CA ILE A 10 -40.93 -47.69 -9.45
C ILE A 10 -41.12 -46.46 -10.35
N CYS A 11 -41.76 -45.42 -9.82
CA CYS A 11 -41.88 -44.13 -10.50
C CYS A 11 -40.51 -43.43 -10.49
N ALA A 12 -39.72 -43.65 -11.54
CA ALA A 12 -38.50 -42.89 -11.79
C ALA A 12 -38.86 -41.44 -12.17
N VAL A 13 -38.91 -40.55 -11.18
CA VAL A 13 -39.04 -39.10 -11.41
C VAL A 13 -37.71 -38.60 -11.98
N THR A 14 -37.62 -38.57 -13.31
CA THR A 14 -36.53 -37.88 -14.01
C THR A 14 -36.69 -36.37 -13.80
N PHE A 15 -36.07 -35.85 -12.73
CA PHE A 15 -35.70 -34.45 -12.73
C PHE A 15 -34.76 -34.21 -13.91
N LEU A 16 -35.21 -33.40 -14.88
CA LEU A 16 -34.27 -32.71 -15.74
C LEU A 16 -33.48 -31.80 -14.80
N ALA A 17 -32.22 -32.14 -14.55
CA ALA A 17 -31.27 -31.16 -14.08
C ALA A 17 -31.16 -30.09 -15.17
N ALA A 18 -31.80 -28.94 -14.94
CA ALA A 18 -31.51 -27.75 -15.71
C ALA A 18 -30.01 -27.49 -15.54
N ALA A 19 -29.26 -27.53 -16.64
CA ALA A 19 -27.82 -27.38 -16.58
C ALA A 19 -27.49 -26.05 -15.90
N GLU A 20 -26.69 -26.10 -14.83
CA GLU A 20 -26.18 -24.88 -14.22
C GLU A 20 -25.45 -24.07 -15.30
N PRO A 21 -25.65 -22.74 -15.36
CA PRO A 21 -24.91 -21.90 -16.30
C PRO A 21 -23.43 -22.02 -15.93
N GLN A 22 -22.66 -22.74 -16.76
CA GLN A 22 -21.25 -22.96 -16.50
C GLN A 22 -20.52 -21.61 -16.34
N PRO A 23 -19.50 -21.53 -15.47
CA PRO A 23 -18.67 -20.35 -15.40
C PRO A 23 -18.15 -20.05 -16.80
N VAL A 24 -18.31 -18.82 -17.27
CA VAL A 24 -17.96 -18.45 -18.65
C VAL A 24 -16.46 -18.66 -18.83
N GLU A 25 -16.10 -19.76 -19.47
CA GLU A 25 -14.71 -20.06 -19.82
C GLU A 25 -14.22 -18.95 -20.76
N ARG A 26 -13.40 -18.06 -20.22
CA ARG A 26 -12.86 -16.93 -20.99
C ARG A 26 -12.08 -17.50 -22.18
N PRO A 27 -12.33 -17.05 -23.42
CA PRO A 27 -11.61 -17.57 -24.58
C PRO A 27 -10.10 -17.52 -24.37
N ALA A 28 -9.39 -18.58 -24.75
CA ALA A 28 -7.94 -18.68 -24.56
C ALA A 28 -7.18 -17.51 -25.23
N SER A 29 -7.73 -16.96 -26.31
CA SER A 29 -7.25 -15.75 -26.98
C SER A 29 -7.36 -14.51 -26.09
N VAL A 30 -8.53 -14.27 -25.46
CA VAL A 30 -8.77 -13.19 -24.49
C VAL A 30 -7.80 -13.28 -23.30
N GLN A 31 -7.54 -14.47 -22.76
CA GLN A 31 -6.55 -14.63 -21.68
C GLN A 31 -5.11 -14.41 -22.14
N LYS A 32 -4.76 -14.86 -23.35
CA LYS A 32 -3.46 -14.57 -23.96
C LYS A 32 -3.26 -13.06 -24.17
N ALA A 33 -4.26 -12.36 -24.69
CA ALA A 33 -4.24 -10.90 -24.87
C ALA A 33 -4.05 -10.16 -23.53
N MET A 34 -4.79 -10.53 -22.48
CA MET A 34 -4.60 -9.95 -21.14
C MET A 34 -3.18 -10.19 -20.61
N ALA A 35 -2.62 -11.40 -20.76
CA ALA A 35 -1.26 -11.70 -20.33
C ALA A 35 -0.21 -10.90 -21.12
N THR A 36 -0.32 -10.85 -22.44
CA THR A 36 0.56 -10.07 -23.32
C THR A 36 0.50 -8.58 -22.97
N ALA A 37 -0.70 -8.01 -22.82
CA ALA A 37 -0.85 -6.60 -22.48
C ALA A 37 -0.27 -6.26 -21.10
N ARG A 38 -0.46 -7.14 -20.09
CA ARG A 38 0.17 -6.97 -18.76
C ARG A 38 1.71 -6.96 -18.86
N GLN A 39 2.29 -7.85 -19.68
CA GLN A 39 3.73 -7.86 -19.95
C GLN A 39 4.20 -6.59 -20.67
N CYS A 40 3.48 -6.15 -21.70
CA CYS A 40 3.80 -4.94 -22.46
C CYS A 40 3.73 -3.67 -21.58
N LEU A 41 2.72 -3.54 -20.71
CA LEU A 41 2.64 -2.41 -19.75
C LEU A 41 3.79 -2.41 -18.75
N ASN A 42 4.20 -3.58 -18.25
CA ASN A 42 5.35 -3.70 -17.33
C ASN A 42 6.69 -3.25 -17.96
N VAL A 43 6.81 -3.24 -19.29
CA VAL A 43 8.01 -2.76 -20.02
C VAL A 43 7.79 -1.42 -20.74
N GLY A 44 6.68 -0.71 -20.47
CA GLY A 44 6.38 0.61 -21.05
C GLY A 44 5.86 0.59 -22.49
N MET A 45 5.59 -0.59 -23.06
CA MET A 45 5.07 -0.79 -24.42
C MET A 45 3.53 -0.64 -24.44
N SER A 46 3.05 0.57 -24.15
CA SER A 46 1.62 0.86 -23.99
C SER A 46 0.83 0.74 -25.29
N ALA A 47 1.45 1.05 -26.45
CA ALA A 47 0.77 0.98 -27.74
C ALA A 47 0.44 -0.47 -28.10
N GLU A 48 1.39 -1.37 -27.88
CA GLU A 48 1.29 -2.81 -28.10
C GLU A 48 0.33 -3.46 -27.10
N ALA A 49 0.32 -3.00 -25.85
CA ALA A 49 -0.67 -3.41 -24.85
C ALA A 49 -2.10 -3.02 -25.25
N VAL A 50 -2.29 -1.80 -25.77
CA VAL A 50 -3.58 -1.36 -26.33
C VAL A 50 -3.93 -2.20 -27.55
N THR A 51 -3.03 -2.42 -28.50
CA THR A 51 -3.30 -3.23 -29.71
C THR A 51 -3.72 -4.66 -29.38
N ALA A 52 -3.06 -5.32 -28.42
CA ALA A 52 -3.41 -6.67 -27.98
C ALA A 52 -4.81 -6.75 -27.34
N LEU A 53 -5.28 -5.66 -26.72
CA LEU A 53 -6.61 -5.60 -26.08
C LEU A 53 -7.70 -4.99 -26.98
N GLU A 54 -7.36 -4.19 -27.98
CA GLU A 54 -8.28 -3.76 -29.04
C GLU A 54 -8.64 -4.96 -29.95
N SER A 55 -7.73 -5.92 -30.19
CA SER A 55 -7.99 -7.08 -31.07
C SER A 55 -8.97 -8.12 -30.52
N GLU A 56 -8.93 -8.41 -29.21
CA GLU A 56 -9.81 -9.40 -28.57
C GLU A 56 -11.06 -8.77 -27.90
N LEU A 57 -11.27 -7.46 -28.05
CA LEU A 57 -12.40 -6.74 -27.44
C LEU A 57 -13.78 -7.32 -27.79
N PRO A 58 -14.07 -7.80 -29.01
CA PRO A 58 -15.35 -8.47 -29.32
C PRO A 58 -15.51 -9.80 -28.57
N ALA A 59 -14.42 -10.55 -28.35
CA ALA A 59 -14.42 -11.84 -27.66
C ALA A 59 -14.49 -11.70 -26.14
N ALA A 60 -14.09 -10.54 -25.60
CA ALA A 60 -14.12 -10.25 -24.16
C ALA A 60 -15.54 -10.10 -23.57
N ASN A 61 -16.58 -9.94 -24.39
CA ASN A 61 -18.01 -9.95 -24.02
C ASN A 61 -18.37 -9.16 -22.73
N GLY A 62 -17.72 -8.01 -22.51
CA GLY A 62 -17.97 -7.16 -21.35
C GLY A 62 -17.33 -7.60 -20.01
N ASP A 63 -16.37 -8.54 -20.02
CA ASP A 63 -15.62 -8.94 -18.81
C ASP A 63 -14.98 -7.70 -18.15
N LYS A 64 -15.31 -7.47 -16.86
CA LYS A 64 -14.91 -6.27 -16.13
C LYS A 64 -13.41 -6.20 -15.84
N VAL A 65 -12.73 -7.34 -15.77
CA VAL A 65 -11.27 -7.41 -15.58
C VAL A 65 -10.56 -7.05 -16.90
N TYR A 66 -11.09 -7.54 -18.03
CA TYR A 66 -10.63 -7.16 -19.36
C TYR A 66 -10.80 -5.67 -19.63
N LEU A 67 -12.01 -5.12 -19.39
CA LEU A 67 -12.29 -3.70 -19.59
C LEU A 67 -11.51 -2.81 -18.61
N GLY A 68 -11.22 -3.29 -17.40
CA GLY A 68 -10.32 -2.64 -16.45
C GLY A 68 -8.88 -2.54 -16.99
N LEU A 69 -8.31 -3.67 -17.44
CA LEU A 69 -6.96 -3.73 -18.02
C LEU A 69 -6.85 -2.92 -19.32
N LEU A 70 -7.89 -2.90 -20.16
CA LEU A 70 -7.95 -2.06 -21.35
C LEU A 70 -8.00 -0.57 -21.00
N ARG A 71 -8.68 -0.18 -19.92
CA ARG A 71 -8.65 1.19 -19.39
C ARG A 71 -7.28 1.57 -18.81
N GLU A 72 -6.59 0.66 -18.13
CA GLU A 72 -5.19 0.82 -17.70
C GLU A 72 -4.28 1.05 -18.93
N ALA A 73 -4.42 0.24 -19.98
CA ALA A 73 -3.64 0.35 -21.20
C ALA A 73 -3.87 1.68 -21.94
N TYR A 74 -5.13 2.10 -22.11
CA TYR A 74 -5.43 3.40 -22.71
C TYR A 74 -4.90 4.59 -21.89
N LEU A 75 -4.89 4.51 -20.56
CA LEU A 75 -4.33 5.57 -19.70
C LEU A 75 -2.80 5.65 -19.83
N ALA A 76 -2.10 4.50 -19.89
CA ALA A 76 -0.67 4.45 -20.14
C ALA A 76 -0.30 4.99 -21.53
N GLU A 77 -1.08 4.62 -22.56
CA GLU A 77 -0.86 5.08 -23.93
C GLU A 77 -1.19 6.56 -24.11
N LEU A 78 -2.23 7.06 -23.44
CA LEU A 78 -2.53 8.49 -23.37
C LEU A 78 -1.35 9.26 -22.78
N TYR A 79 -0.82 8.83 -21.63
CA TYR A 79 0.34 9.45 -20.97
C TYR A 79 1.62 9.39 -21.82
N ARG A 80 1.84 8.31 -22.57
CA ARG A 80 2.96 8.18 -23.52
C ARG A 80 2.82 9.17 -24.68
N LEU A 81 1.63 9.27 -25.27
CA LEU A 81 1.35 10.18 -26.39
C LEU A 81 1.37 11.65 -25.97
N GLU A 82 0.89 12.01 -24.78
CA GLU A 82 0.95 13.37 -24.22
C GLU A 82 2.39 13.83 -23.90
N LYS A 83 3.36 12.89 -23.92
CA LYS A 83 4.80 13.14 -23.72
C LYS A 83 5.66 12.95 -24.99
N ALA A 84 5.04 12.72 -26.15
CA ALA A 84 5.77 12.67 -27.41
C ALA A 84 6.04 14.09 -27.95
N ASP A 85 7.24 14.35 -28.48
CA ASP A 85 7.61 15.67 -29.02
C ASP A 85 6.71 16.14 -30.19
N ALA A 86 6.10 15.18 -30.90
CA ALA A 86 5.06 15.40 -31.90
C ALA A 86 3.87 14.48 -31.58
N PRO A 87 2.90 14.92 -30.76
CA PRO A 87 1.79 14.09 -30.32
C PRO A 87 0.74 13.91 -31.42
N ASP A 88 0.38 12.66 -31.74
CA ASP A 88 -0.74 12.38 -32.65
C ASP A 88 -2.07 12.78 -31.98
N ALA A 89 -2.56 13.96 -32.35
CA ALA A 89 -3.85 14.50 -31.88
C ALA A 89 -5.05 13.59 -32.20
N THR A 90 -4.96 12.78 -33.26
CA THR A 90 -6.01 11.82 -33.66
C THR A 90 -6.02 10.63 -32.70
N ARG A 91 -4.86 10.01 -32.43
CA ARG A 91 -4.73 8.91 -31.47
C ARG A 91 -4.98 9.40 -30.03
N LEU A 92 -4.50 10.58 -29.63
CA LEU A 92 -4.87 11.22 -28.35
C LEU A 92 -6.39 11.37 -28.20
N GLY A 93 -7.05 11.90 -29.22
CA GLY A 93 -8.51 12.03 -29.26
C GLY A 93 -9.21 10.67 -29.18
N GLN A 94 -8.66 9.63 -29.81
CA GLN A 94 -9.17 8.26 -29.71
C GLN A 94 -9.02 7.69 -28.30
N MET A 95 -7.84 7.77 -27.68
CA MET A 95 -7.62 7.25 -26.32
C MET A 95 -8.55 7.93 -25.31
N ARG A 96 -8.67 9.27 -25.35
CA ARG A 96 -9.58 10.03 -24.48
C ARG A 96 -11.05 9.62 -24.67
N ARG A 97 -11.52 9.41 -25.92
CA ARG A 97 -12.88 8.90 -26.19
C ARG A 97 -13.08 7.47 -25.66
N ASN A 98 -12.11 6.58 -25.87
CA ASN A 98 -12.22 5.19 -25.45
C ASN A 98 -12.24 5.07 -23.91
N ILE A 99 -11.42 5.84 -23.20
CA ILE A 99 -11.45 5.94 -21.73
C ILE A 99 -12.80 6.47 -21.23
N ALA A 100 -13.38 7.46 -21.91
CA ALA A 100 -14.69 8.04 -21.54
C ALA A 100 -15.85 7.05 -21.75
N LEU A 101 -15.80 6.24 -22.83
CA LEU A 101 -16.75 5.15 -23.07
C LEU A 101 -16.65 4.06 -21.99
N LEU A 102 -15.43 3.64 -21.60
CA LEU A 102 -15.21 2.71 -20.49
C LEU A 102 -15.51 3.32 -19.10
N GLY A 103 -15.58 4.66 -19.02
CA GLY A 103 -15.88 5.42 -17.81
C GLY A 103 -17.34 5.86 -17.64
N GLY A 104 -18.21 5.63 -18.65
CA GLY A 104 -19.65 5.89 -18.55
C GLY A 104 -20.10 7.34 -18.76
N LYS A 105 -19.40 8.15 -19.57
CA LYS A 105 -19.94 9.45 -20.06
C LYS A 105 -19.31 9.86 -21.39
N ALA A 106 -20.09 10.46 -22.29
CA ALA A 106 -19.67 10.75 -23.66
C ALA A 106 -20.03 12.18 -24.13
N ALA A 107 -19.47 12.54 -25.30
CA ALA A 107 -19.66 13.78 -26.10
C ALA A 107 -18.92 15.06 -25.64
N PRO A 108 -18.58 16.00 -26.55
CA PRO A 108 -18.26 15.85 -27.99
C PRO A 108 -16.87 16.44 -28.35
N ALA A 109 -16.54 16.56 -29.65
CA ALA A 109 -15.19 16.93 -30.13
C ALA A 109 -15.17 18.23 -30.99
N ALA A 110 -13.97 18.83 -31.15
CA ALA A 110 -13.65 19.92 -32.07
C ALA A 110 -12.18 19.83 -32.56
N ALA A 111 -11.80 20.57 -33.62
CA ALA A 111 -10.53 20.48 -34.37
C ALA A 111 -10.21 21.86 -35.04
N VAL A 112 -9.05 22.14 -35.66
CA VAL A 112 -7.88 21.29 -36.01
C VAL A 112 -6.62 21.69 -35.20
N GLU A 113 -5.39 22.02 -35.63
CA GLU A 113 -4.67 22.14 -36.93
C GLU A 113 -3.14 21.93 -36.72
N ALA A 114 -2.30 21.90 -37.77
CA ALA A 114 -0.86 21.55 -37.66
C ALA A 114 0.07 22.26 -38.68
N ALA A 115 1.37 22.32 -38.36
CA ALA A 115 2.44 22.92 -39.17
C ALA A 115 3.73 22.03 -39.18
N PRO A 116 4.60 22.12 -40.21
CA PRO A 116 5.66 21.12 -40.46
C PRO A 116 6.99 21.33 -39.71
N PRO A 117 7.83 20.27 -39.58
CA PRO A 117 9.05 20.28 -38.76
C PRO A 117 10.31 20.82 -39.48
N ALA A 118 11.30 21.25 -38.69
CA ALA A 118 12.65 21.60 -39.14
C ALA A 118 13.71 20.68 -38.47
N ALA A 119 14.84 20.47 -39.15
CA ALA A 119 15.89 19.55 -38.69
C ALA A 119 16.73 20.12 -37.54
N THR A 120 17.16 19.25 -36.61
CA THR A 120 17.89 19.63 -35.40
C THR A 120 19.40 19.45 -35.52
N THR A 121 20.14 20.54 -35.32
CA THR A 121 21.54 20.49 -34.86
C THR A 121 21.56 20.32 -33.33
N PRO A 122 22.61 19.69 -32.74
CA PRO A 122 22.71 19.55 -31.29
C PRO A 122 22.94 20.91 -30.60
N THR A 123 22.22 21.15 -29.51
CA THR A 123 22.29 22.38 -28.69
C THR A 123 23.67 22.53 -28.01
N PRO A 124 24.18 23.77 -27.78
CA PRO A 124 25.53 23.99 -27.26
C PRO A 124 25.85 23.26 -25.94
N ASP A 125 24.93 23.25 -24.98
CA ASP A 125 25.09 22.58 -23.68
C ASP A 125 25.48 21.10 -23.80
N ALA A 126 25.01 20.43 -24.86
CA ALA A 126 25.29 19.01 -25.13
C ALA A 126 26.76 18.76 -25.53
N ALA A 127 27.39 19.74 -26.21
CA ALA A 127 28.80 19.68 -26.55
C ALA A 127 29.68 20.02 -25.33
N ASP A 128 29.30 21.04 -24.56
CA ASP A 128 30.04 21.46 -23.36
C ASP A 128 30.00 20.41 -22.25
N ALA A 129 28.88 19.72 -22.05
CA ALA A 129 28.79 18.59 -21.11
C ALA A 129 29.78 17.46 -21.48
N ALA A 130 29.83 17.09 -22.76
CA ALA A 130 30.75 16.08 -23.27
C ALA A 130 32.22 16.54 -23.22
N ALA A 131 32.48 17.84 -23.38
CA ALA A 131 33.82 18.42 -23.24
C ALA A 131 34.28 18.46 -21.78
N ALA A 132 33.41 18.80 -20.83
CA ALA A 132 33.69 18.73 -19.39
C ALA A 132 34.00 17.30 -18.94
N PHE A 133 33.19 16.33 -19.39
CA PHE A 133 33.40 14.90 -19.13
C PHE A 133 34.78 14.43 -19.60
N LYS A 134 35.16 14.77 -20.84
CA LYS A 134 36.48 14.42 -21.41
C LYS A 134 37.68 15.07 -20.71
N ARG A 135 37.47 16.17 -19.97
CA ARG A 135 38.50 16.82 -19.14
C ARG A 135 38.59 16.23 -17.71
N GLY A 136 37.72 15.28 -17.36
CA GLY A 136 37.63 14.74 -16.00
C GLY A 136 36.92 15.66 -15.00
N ASP A 137 36.30 16.75 -15.46
CA ASP A 137 35.45 17.61 -14.63
C ASP A 137 34.06 16.99 -14.49
N TYR A 138 33.97 15.92 -13.70
CA TYR A 138 32.72 15.19 -13.48
C TYR A 138 31.67 16.05 -12.76
N ALA A 139 32.08 17.03 -11.96
CA ALA A 139 31.17 17.92 -11.23
C ALA A 139 30.56 19.03 -12.10
N GLY A 140 31.31 19.56 -13.08
CA GLY A 140 30.79 20.44 -14.12
C GLY A 140 29.96 19.66 -15.14
N ALA A 141 30.44 18.49 -15.58
CA ALA A 141 29.75 17.64 -16.55
C ALA A 141 28.37 17.18 -16.05
N GLU A 142 28.26 16.74 -14.78
CA GLU A 142 26.98 16.34 -14.17
C GLU A 142 25.94 17.47 -14.27
N LYS A 143 26.30 18.69 -13.86
CA LYS A 143 25.44 19.89 -13.90
C LYS A 143 25.08 20.37 -15.30
N LEU A 144 25.80 19.94 -16.33
CA LEU A 144 25.50 20.25 -17.73
C LEU A 144 24.61 19.15 -18.34
N PHE A 145 24.91 17.87 -18.08
CA PHE A 145 24.02 16.77 -18.49
C PHE A 145 22.63 16.86 -17.85
N ALA A 146 22.53 17.27 -16.58
CA ALA A 146 21.27 17.49 -15.88
C ALA A 146 20.39 18.62 -16.45
N LYS A 147 20.91 19.44 -17.38
CA LYS A 147 20.16 20.48 -18.11
C LYS A 147 19.66 20.02 -19.49
N LEU A 148 20.13 18.89 -19.99
CA LEU A 148 19.70 18.39 -21.30
C LEU A 148 18.28 17.84 -21.17
N ALA A 149 17.35 18.41 -21.95
CA ALA A 149 15.95 17.96 -21.96
C ALA A 149 15.82 16.49 -22.42
N SER A 150 16.59 16.12 -23.46
CA SER A 150 16.57 14.78 -24.08
C SER A 150 17.99 14.26 -24.36
N PRO A 151 18.75 13.81 -23.32
CA PRO A 151 20.10 13.30 -23.51
C PRO A 151 20.11 11.94 -24.25
N THR A 152 21.07 11.76 -25.15
CA THR A 152 21.31 10.51 -25.89
C THR A 152 21.78 9.38 -24.96
N ALA A 153 21.82 8.13 -25.46
CA ALA A 153 22.31 6.99 -24.69
C ALA A 153 23.75 7.20 -24.16
N ASP A 154 24.64 7.74 -24.98
CA ASP A 154 26.02 8.03 -24.60
C ASP A 154 26.10 9.15 -23.55
N GLN A 155 25.24 10.16 -23.66
CA GLN A 155 25.16 11.27 -22.69
C GLN A 155 24.58 10.81 -21.35
N LYS A 156 23.55 9.95 -21.37
CA LYS A 156 23.03 9.27 -20.17
C LYS A 156 24.11 8.41 -19.51
N THR A 157 24.93 7.73 -20.32
CA THR A 157 26.06 6.93 -19.84
C THR A 157 27.15 7.78 -19.19
N ALA A 158 27.55 8.89 -19.82
CA ALA A 158 28.50 9.84 -19.25
C ALA A 158 27.96 10.51 -17.97
N TRP A 159 26.66 10.86 -17.92
CA TRP A 159 26.01 11.44 -16.74
C TRP A 159 25.92 10.44 -15.58
N ALA A 160 25.52 9.20 -15.86
CA ALA A 160 25.50 8.12 -14.86
C ALA A 160 26.91 7.86 -14.30
N TYR A 161 27.94 7.82 -15.16
CA TYR A 161 29.33 7.76 -14.71
C TYR A 161 29.67 8.92 -13.77
N CYS A 162 29.32 10.17 -14.12
CA CYS A 162 29.57 11.33 -13.25
C CYS A 162 28.92 11.18 -11.88
N ARG A 163 27.61 10.85 -11.83
CA ARG A 163 26.87 10.69 -10.57
C ARG A 163 27.45 9.56 -9.71
N ILE A 164 27.76 8.41 -10.30
CA ILE A 164 28.40 7.28 -9.59
C ILE A 164 29.80 7.65 -9.07
N LYS A 165 30.62 8.35 -9.89
CA LYS A 165 31.96 8.79 -9.49
C LYS A 165 31.92 9.80 -8.35
N LEU A 166 31.03 10.79 -8.43
CA LEU A 166 30.83 11.79 -7.38
C LEU A 166 30.28 11.17 -6.09
N ALA A 167 29.37 10.18 -6.18
CA ALA A 167 28.90 9.42 -5.04
C ALA A 167 30.04 8.62 -4.37
N ALA A 168 30.87 7.93 -5.17
CA ALA A 168 32.05 7.21 -4.68
C ALA A 168 33.05 8.16 -3.98
N ASP A 169 33.33 9.32 -4.57
CA ASP A 169 34.28 10.29 -4.00
C ASP A 169 33.76 10.86 -2.68
N ARG A 170 32.46 11.17 -2.56
CA ARG A 170 31.84 11.59 -1.28
C ARG A 170 31.97 10.54 -0.19
N LEU A 171 31.88 9.25 -0.52
CA LEU A 171 32.13 8.16 0.44
C LEU A 171 33.62 8.05 0.78
N ASN A 172 34.53 8.26 -0.17
CA ASN A 172 35.97 8.16 0.05
C ASN A 172 36.54 9.34 0.87
N THR A 173 35.86 10.49 0.92
CA THR A 173 36.20 11.63 1.79
C THR A 173 36.26 11.21 3.28
N PRO A 174 37.40 11.45 3.97
CA PRO A 174 37.51 11.27 5.42
C PRO A 174 36.47 12.12 6.17
N GLY A 175 35.78 11.53 7.14
CA GLY A 175 34.71 12.21 7.89
C GLY A 175 33.36 12.30 7.16
N CYS A 176 33.15 11.57 6.05
CA CYS A 176 31.85 11.42 5.39
C CYS A 176 30.73 11.10 6.40
N THR A 177 29.78 12.02 6.56
CA THR A 177 28.65 11.90 7.50
C THR A 177 27.60 10.89 7.02
N PRO A 178 26.70 10.40 7.90
CA PRO A 178 25.58 9.56 7.50
C PRO A 178 24.68 10.23 6.44
N ALA A 179 24.49 11.55 6.52
CA ALA A 179 23.76 12.32 5.51
C ALA A 179 24.49 12.37 4.15
N ALA A 180 25.82 12.52 4.14
CA ALA A 180 26.60 12.44 2.91
C ALA A 180 26.56 11.04 2.27
N ALA A 181 26.56 9.99 3.10
CA ALA A 181 26.37 8.61 2.64
C ALA A 181 24.94 8.37 2.10
N ALA A 182 23.91 8.99 2.68
CA ALA A 182 22.54 8.94 2.15
C ALA A 182 22.39 9.67 0.81
N ALA A 183 23.02 10.84 0.64
CA ALA A 183 23.06 11.53 -0.64
C ALA A 183 23.81 10.71 -1.71
N ALA A 184 24.93 10.08 -1.35
CA ALA A 184 25.67 9.20 -2.25
C ALA A 184 24.87 7.94 -2.64
N LEU A 185 24.10 7.34 -1.71
CA LEU A 185 23.21 6.21 -1.99
C LEU A 185 22.13 6.59 -3.02
N ALA A 186 21.47 7.74 -2.85
CA ALA A 186 20.44 8.21 -3.77
C ALA A 186 21.02 8.49 -5.17
N ASP A 187 22.11 9.27 -5.25
CA ASP A 187 22.76 9.59 -6.53
C ASP A 187 23.22 8.35 -7.30
N ALA A 188 23.82 7.36 -6.61
CA ALA A 188 24.25 6.12 -7.24
C ALA A 188 23.07 5.24 -7.69
N SER A 189 21.98 5.18 -6.90
CA SER A 189 20.79 4.39 -7.22
C SER A 189 20.07 4.93 -8.46
N GLU A 190 19.84 6.25 -8.53
CA GLU A 190 19.26 6.88 -9.72
C GLU A 190 20.16 6.75 -10.95
N ALA A 191 21.48 6.88 -10.76
CA ALA A 191 22.44 6.75 -11.86
C ALA A 191 22.48 5.33 -12.46
N VAL A 192 22.35 4.28 -11.64
CA VAL A 192 22.23 2.89 -12.14
C VAL A 192 20.93 2.71 -12.95
N LEU A 193 19.82 3.33 -12.51
CA LEU A 193 18.54 3.29 -13.24
C LEU A 193 18.57 4.06 -14.57
N LEU A 194 19.49 5.02 -14.76
CA LEU A 194 19.68 5.71 -16.04
C LEU A 194 20.38 4.84 -17.11
N VAL A 195 21.05 3.74 -16.71
CA VAL A 195 21.81 2.85 -17.62
C VAL A 195 21.55 1.35 -17.36
N PRO A 196 20.30 0.87 -17.50
CA PRO A 196 19.91 -0.52 -17.18
C PRO A 196 20.53 -1.60 -18.08
N HIS A 197 21.32 -1.22 -19.08
CA HIS A 197 21.99 -2.12 -20.04
C HIS A 197 23.52 -1.91 -20.09
N HIS A 198 24.12 -1.22 -19.11
CA HIS A 198 25.57 -0.98 -19.06
C HIS A 198 26.23 -1.74 -17.89
N PRO A 199 26.60 -3.03 -18.05
CA PRO A 199 26.93 -3.93 -16.94
C PRO A 199 28.12 -3.46 -16.07
N GLU A 200 29.10 -2.78 -16.65
CA GLU A 200 30.23 -2.25 -15.88
C GLU A 200 29.82 -1.10 -14.95
N LEU A 201 28.89 -0.22 -15.38
CA LEU A 201 28.38 0.88 -14.57
C LEU A 201 27.39 0.38 -13.53
N GLN A 202 26.60 -0.66 -13.85
CA GLN A 202 25.78 -1.36 -12.86
C GLN A 202 26.68 -1.92 -11.74
N LYS A 203 27.70 -2.71 -12.08
CA LYS A 203 28.64 -3.29 -11.10
C LYS A 203 29.36 -2.24 -10.24
N ILE A 204 29.77 -1.11 -10.81
CA ILE A 204 30.43 -0.03 -10.05
C ILE A 204 29.41 0.73 -9.19
N GLY A 205 28.23 1.04 -9.72
CA GLY A 205 27.14 1.70 -8.99
C GLY A 205 26.63 0.86 -7.83
N GLU A 206 26.41 -0.44 -8.03
CA GLU A 206 26.05 -1.42 -6.99
C GLU A 206 27.10 -1.49 -5.87
N ALA A 207 28.40 -1.43 -6.20
CA ALA A 207 29.46 -1.37 -5.20
C ALA A 207 29.41 -0.07 -4.37
N VAL A 208 29.11 1.08 -5.00
CA VAL A 208 28.92 2.37 -4.31
C VAL A 208 27.65 2.36 -3.44
N ILE A 209 26.55 1.81 -3.94
CA ILE A 209 25.28 1.59 -3.22
C ILE A 209 25.51 0.70 -1.97
N ALA A 210 26.22 -0.41 -2.13
CA ALA A 210 26.56 -1.32 -1.04
C ALA A 210 27.47 -0.65 0.00
N ALA A 211 28.48 0.10 -0.42
CA ALA A 211 29.37 0.85 0.47
C ALA A 211 28.63 1.95 1.26
N ALA A 212 27.74 2.70 0.60
CA ALA A 212 26.88 3.69 1.24
C ALA A 212 25.94 3.06 2.27
N THR A 213 25.27 1.96 1.89
CA THR A 213 24.36 1.20 2.77
C THR A 213 25.09 0.60 3.97
N ALA A 214 26.30 0.08 3.78
CA ALA A 214 27.14 -0.42 4.87
C ALA A 214 27.54 0.69 5.85
N ARG A 215 27.85 1.90 5.37
CA ARG A 215 28.13 3.05 6.25
C ARG A 215 26.90 3.59 6.97
N GLN A 216 25.71 3.52 6.38
CA GLN A 216 24.47 3.83 7.10
C GLN A 216 24.21 2.83 8.24
N LYS A 217 24.46 1.54 8.01
CA LYS A 217 24.28 0.48 9.03
C LYS A 217 25.35 0.51 10.12
N ASN A 218 26.58 0.89 9.78
CA ASN A 218 27.71 0.98 10.73
C ASN A 218 27.79 2.35 11.44
N ALA A 219 26.92 3.30 11.09
CA ALA A 219 26.73 4.49 11.91
C ALA A 219 25.99 4.07 13.20
N ALA A 220 26.70 4.04 14.33
CA ALA A 220 26.07 3.98 15.65
C ALA A 220 24.95 5.04 15.71
N PRO A 221 23.76 4.70 16.26
CA PRO A 221 22.50 5.39 15.97
C PRO A 221 22.66 6.90 16.13
N ALA A 222 22.70 7.60 14.99
CA ALA A 222 23.11 8.99 14.96
C ALA A 222 22.15 9.81 15.82
N ALA A 223 22.73 10.69 16.65
CA ALA A 223 21.95 11.57 17.52
C ALA A 223 20.87 12.30 16.71
N ALA A 224 19.71 12.50 17.34
CA ALA A 224 18.48 12.94 16.71
C ALA A 224 18.68 14.12 15.73
N VAL A 225 17.86 14.17 14.68
CA VAL A 225 17.81 15.30 13.75
C VAL A 225 17.34 16.54 14.50
N THR A 226 18.29 17.28 15.07
CA THR A 226 18.11 18.59 15.72
C THR A 226 18.04 19.70 14.67
N THR A 227 17.14 19.54 13.69
CA THR A 227 16.59 20.69 12.99
C THR A 227 15.63 21.40 13.94
N GLY A 228 16.08 22.50 14.54
CA GLY A 228 15.24 23.35 15.36
C GLY A 228 14.12 23.96 14.51
N GLY A 229 12.87 23.60 14.82
CA GLY A 229 11.67 24.04 14.11
C GLY A 229 10.45 23.29 14.65
N ASP A 230 9.61 24.01 15.38
CA ASP A 230 8.31 23.60 15.95
C ASP A 230 8.12 22.10 16.25
N ALA A 231 8.84 21.62 17.26
CA ALA A 231 8.46 20.43 18.01
C ALA A 231 7.60 20.83 19.21
N ILE A 232 6.47 20.15 19.41
CA ILE A 232 5.63 20.24 20.61
C ILE A 232 5.87 19.01 21.47
N GLU A 233 6.33 19.20 22.70
CA GLU A 233 6.56 18.12 23.64
C GLU A 233 5.47 18.05 24.72
N THR A 234 5.05 16.82 25.04
CA THR A 234 4.19 16.49 26.19
C THR A 234 4.94 15.52 27.11
N GLU A 235 4.24 14.86 28.05
CA GLU A 235 4.86 13.83 28.90
C GLU A 235 5.29 12.60 28.09
N SER A 236 4.45 12.17 27.13
CA SER A 236 4.60 10.93 26.37
C SER A 236 4.93 11.12 24.88
N PHE A 237 4.88 12.35 24.35
CA PHE A 237 5.02 12.63 22.90
C PHE A 237 6.00 13.75 22.55
N VAL A 238 6.51 13.69 21.31
CA VAL A 238 7.21 14.76 20.60
C VAL A 238 6.56 14.91 19.22
N VAL A 239 5.74 15.92 19.01
CA VAL A 239 5.00 16.15 17.76
C VAL A 239 5.74 17.15 16.88
N ARG A 240 6.00 16.82 15.61
CA ARG A 240 6.64 17.67 14.61
C ARG A 240 5.69 17.90 13.44
N CYS A 241 5.35 19.14 13.15
CA CYS A 241 4.58 19.51 11.95
C CYS A 241 5.20 20.76 11.30
N ALA A 242 5.84 20.59 10.15
CA ALA A 242 6.51 21.69 9.47
C ALA A 242 5.50 22.78 9.04
N GLY A 243 5.70 24.01 9.51
CA GLY A 243 4.89 25.17 9.12
C GLY A 243 3.46 25.22 9.65
N ASN A 244 3.04 24.28 10.52
CA ASN A 244 1.70 24.31 11.14
C ASN A 244 1.77 23.93 12.62
N ARG A 245 2.07 24.93 13.46
CA ARG A 245 2.21 24.76 14.92
C ARG A 245 0.87 24.46 15.61
N GLU A 246 -0.22 25.09 15.19
CA GLU A 246 -1.56 24.87 15.78
C GLU A 246 -2.02 23.42 15.62
N LEU A 247 -1.75 22.81 14.45
CA LEU A 247 -1.99 21.38 14.23
C LEU A 247 -1.11 20.50 15.13
N ALA A 248 0.16 20.85 15.34
CA ALA A 248 1.04 20.11 16.24
C ALA A 248 0.56 20.19 17.72
N GLU A 249 0.15 21.35 18.20
CA GLU A 249 -0.38 21.55 19.56
C GLU A 249 -1.72 20.83 19.77
N SER A 250 -2.60 20.88 18.76
CA SER A 250 -3.86 20.13 18.75
C SER A 250 -3.63 18.62 18.79
N LEU A 251 -2.77 18.09 17.90
CA LEU A 251 -2.44 16.66 17.86
C LEU A 251 -1.72 16.19 19.12
N ALA A 252 -0.83 16.98 19.71
CA ALA A 252 -0.18 16.66 20.97
C ALA A 252 -1.19 16.47 22.12
N LYS A 253 -2.18 17.37 22.23
CA LYS A 253 -3.27 17.27 23.21
C LYS A 253 -4.17 16.06 22.96
N VAL A 254 -4.52 15.79 21.69
CA VAL A 254 -5.33 14.62 21.32
C VAL A 254 -4.56 13.32 21.56
N ALA A 255 -3.25 13.28 21.32
CA ALA A 255 -2.42 12.09 21.49
C ALA A 255 -2.37 11.62 22.97
N GLU A 256 -2.19 12.52 23.94
CA GLU A 256 -2.25 12.14 25.37
C GLU A 256 -3.64 11.67 25.79
N ALA A 257 -4.70 12.35 25.33
CA ALA A 257 -6.08 11.97 25.63
C ALA A 257 -6.43 10.58 25.05
N GLN A 258 -6.07 10.33 23.80
CA GLN A 258 -6.28 9.04 23.13
C GLN A 258 -5.40 7.95 23.74
N ARG A 259 -4.13 8.23 24.06
CA ARG A 259 -3.23 7.30 24.75
C ARG A 259 -3.87 6.79 26.03
N LYS A 260 -4.36 7.72 26.87
CA LYS A 260 -5.07 7.38 28.11
C LYS A 260 -6.30 6.52 27.83
N ALA A 261 -7.19 6.95 26.92
CA ALA A 261 -8.43 6.23 26.62
C ALA A 261 -8.19 4.81 26.07
N ILE A 262 -7.21 4.64 25.18
CA ILE A 262 -6.83 3.35 24.58
C ILE A 262 -6.29 2.39 25.66
N PHE A 263 -5.41 2.86 26.57
CA PHE A 263 -4.99 2.05 27.72
C PHE A 263 -6.17 1.71 28.64
N GLU A 264 -6.99 2.69 29.05
CA GLU A 264 -8.13 2.47 29.95
C GLU A 264 -9.13 1.45 29.42
N ARG A 265 -9.36 1.45 28.11
CA ARG A 265 -10.18 0.49 27.37
C ARG A 265 -9.60 -0.94 27.41
N TRP A 266 -8.35 -1.11 26.95
CA TRP A 266 -7.78 -2.44 26.69
C TRP A 266 -7.13 -3.12 27.91
N SER A 267 -6.69 -2.34 28.91
CA SER A 267 -5.97 -2.84 30.09
C SER A 267 -6.38 -2.21 31.42
N GLY A 268 -6.83 -0.96 31.41
CA GLY A 268 -6.82 -0.09 32.60
C GLY A 268 -5.81 1.06 32.45
N PRO A 269 -5.77 2.01 33.40
CA PRO A 269 -5.05 3.27 33.24
C PRO A 269 -3.55 3.07 32.98
N PRO A 270 -2.92 3.95 32.18
CA PRO A 270 -1.48 3.87 31.88
C PRO A 270 -0.66 4.04 33.17
N ALA A 271 0.32 3.15 33.38
CA ALA A 271 1.11 3.11 34.61
C ALA A 271 2.07 4.31 34.80
N ALA A 272 2.55 4.89 33.68
CA ALA A 272 3.43 6.06 33.65
C ALA A 272 3.33 6.78 32.29
N ALA A 273 3.96 7.95 32.17
CA ALA A 273 4.27 8.56 30.88
C ALA A 273 5.27 7.72 30.07
N TRP A 274 5.32 7.89 28.74
CA TRP A 274 6.23 7.10 27.90
C TRP A 274 7.68 7.60 27.94
N ALA A 275 8.56 6.75 28.46
CA ALA A 275 9.99 6.76 28.18
C ALA A 275 10.34 5.57 27.26
N PRO A 276 11.07 5.77 26.15
CA PRO A 276 11.17 7.03 25.42
C PRO A 276 9.80 7.51 24.93
N LYS A 277 9.66 8.82 24.73
CA LYS A 277 8.46 9.44 24.16
C LYS A 277 8.20 8.92 22.75
N CYS A 278 6.93 8.92 22.32
CA CYS A 278 6.57 8.64 20.94
C CYS A 278 6.76 9.89 20.07
N GLU A 279 7.58 9.78 19.01
CA GLU A 279 7.63 10.82 17.99
C GLU A 279 6.37 10.76 17.12
N ILE A 280 5.75 11.90 16.83
CA ILE A 280 4.68 12.01 15.84
C ILE A 280 5.18 12.96 14.74
N VAL A 281 5.33 12.48 13.52
CA VAL A 281 5.76 13.29 12.37
C VAL A 281 4.58 13.49 11.43
N VAL A 282 4.22 14.76 11.21
CA VAL A 282 3.11 15.14 10.33
C VAL A 282 3.68 15.62 9.00
N HIS A 283 3.33 14.90 7.94
CA HIS A 283 3.77 15.15 6.57
C HIS A 283 2.74 16.00 5.81
N ALA A 284 3.21 16.94 4.99
CA ALA A 284 2.34 17.93 4.36
C ALA A 284 1.33 17.37 3.34
N THR A 285 1.68 16.29 2.64
CA THR A 285 0.84 15.66 1.61
C THR A 285 1.05 14.15 1.54
N ALA A 286 0.14 13.45 0.81
CA ALA A 286 0.27 12.04 0.44
C ALA A 286 1.64 11.65 -0.11
N GLU A 287 2.22 12.45 -1.01
CA GLU A 287 3.47 12.14 -1.71
C GLU A 287 4.68 12.30 -0.78
N VAL A 288 4.68 13.33 0.07
CA VAL A 288 5.72 13.55 1.08
C VAL A 288 5.71 12.40 2.09
N TYR A 289 4.51 12.04 2.57
CA TYR A 289 4.29 10.91 3.46
C TYR A 289 4.76 9.58 2.84
N ALA A 290 4.33 9.27 1.60
CA ALA A 290 4.69 8.04 0.90
C ALA A 290 6.21 7.94 0.68
N LYS A 291 6.87 9.04 0.29
CA LYS A 291 8.32 9.11 0.13
C LYS A 291 9.08 8.93 1.45
N ALA A 292 8.56 9.45 2.56
CA ALA A 292 9.20 9.37 3.87
C ALA A 292 9.01 8.00 4.57
N THR A 293 7.88 7.33 4.32
CA THR A 293 7.45 6.12 5.06
C THR A 293 7.46 4.83 4.25
N THR A 294 7.72 4.92 2.94
CA THR A 294 7.56 3.86 1.92
C THR A 294 6.17 3.21 1.88
N ARG A 295 5.14 3.88 2.43
CA ARG A 295 3.73 3.46 2.37
C ARG A 295 3.04 3.97 1.09
N PRO A 296 1.96 3.31 0.63
CA PRO A 296 1.13 3.81 -0.47
C PRO A 296 0.46 5.15 -0.15
N THR A 297 0.16 5.94 -1.19
CA THR A 297 -0.50 7.26 -1.13
C THR A 297 -1.93 7.22 -0.56
N GLU A 298 -2.52 6.03 -0.45
CA GLU A 298 -3.87 5.79 0.06
C GLU A 298 -3.88 5.61 1.59
N SER A 299 -2.72 5.38 2.20
CA SER A 299 -2.57 5.30 3.66
C SER A 299 -2.59 6.69 4.29
N THR A 300 -3.23 6.85 5.45
CA THR A 300 -3.28 8.13 6.18
C THR A 300 -2.39 8.21 7.42
N GLY A 301 -1.83 7.08 7.84
CA GLY A 301 -0.79 7.00 8.87
C GLY A 301 -0.06 5.66 8.87
N THR A 302 1.03 5.59 9.64
CA THR A 302 1.70 4.35 10.02
C THR A 302 2.40 4.48 11.37
N ALA A 303 2.22 3.50 12.24
CA ALA A 303 3.02 3.33 13.45
C ALA A 303 4.30 2.50 13.19
N ALA A 304 5.32 2.74 14.01
CA ALA A 304 6.52 1.91 14.14
C ALA A 304 6.98 1.89 15.62
N VAL A 305 7.23 0.71 16.16
CA VAL A 305 7.79 0.52 17.51
C VAL A 305 8.92 -0.48 17.43
N GLN A 306 10.04 -0.17 18.08
CA GLN A 306 11.15 -1.11 18.29
C GLN A 306 11.15 -1.52 19.76
N LEU A 307 11.22 -2.83 20.02
CA LEU A 307 11.31 -3.41 21.36
C LEU A 307 12.68 -4.07 21.55
N ASP A 308 13.32 -3.83 22.68
CA ASP A 308 14.41 -4.66 23.23
C ASP A 308 13.94 -5.27 24.54
N SER A 309 14.05 -6.59 24.66
CA SER A 309 13.81 -7.31 25.91
C SER A 309 12.44 -6.95 26.54
N GLY A 310 11.41 -6.85 25.69
CA GLY A 310 10.04 -6.49 26.06
C GLY A 310 9.79 -5.00 26.39
N ARG A 311 10.76 -4.11 26.18
CA ARG A 311 10.64 -2.66 26.44
C ARG A 311 10.90 -1.86 25.16
N ALA A 312 10.10 -0.82 24.92
CA ALA A 312 10.29 -0.01 23.72
C ALA A 312 11.58 0.84 23.79
N THR A 313 12.39 0.75 22.74
CA THR A 313 13.60 1.57 22.52
C THR A 313 13.36 2.73 21.56
N SER A 314 12.33 2.62 20.71
CA SER A 314 11.75 3.75 19.97
C SER A 314 10.26 3.53 19.72
N ARG A 315 9.51 4.63 19.68
CA ARG A 315 8.09 4.70 19.32
C ARG A 315 7.94 5.85 18.32
N ARG A 316 7.33 5.61 17.17
CA ARG A 316 7.08 6.62 16.15
C ARG A 316 5.74 6.39 15.46
N ILE A 317 5.08 7.50 15.11
CA ILE A 317 3.88 7.54 14.28
C ILE A 317 4.13 8.58 13.18
N ASP A 318 3.89 8.23 11.93
CA ASP A 318 3.88 9.15 10.80
C ASP A 318 2.44 9.37 10.32
N LEU A 319 2.03 10.62 10.12
CA LEU A 319 0.65 11.02 9.75
C LEU A 319 0.63 12.00 8.58
N ARG A 320 -0.54 12.18 7.98
CA ARG A 320 -0.79 13.10 6.85
C ARG A 320 -1.62 14.32 7.25
N ALA A 321 -1.08 15.53 7.02
CA ALA A 321 -1.77 16.80 7.23
C ALA A 321 -2.98 16.98 6.29
N ASP A 322 -2.97 16.31 5.14
CA ASP A 322 -4.06 16.31 4.15
C ASP A 322 -5.18 15.30 4.45
N ASP A 323 -5.08 14.49 5.53
CA ASP A 323 -6.21 13.72 6.06
C ASP A 323 -7.06 14.59 7.00
N ALA A 324 -8.25 14.98 6.53
CA ALA A 324 -9.23 15.71 7.34
C ALA A 324 -9.69 14.94 8.60
N ALA A 325 -9.46 13.63 8.67
CA ALA A 325 -9.71 12.78 9.83
C ALA A 325 -8.43 12.40 10.61
N ILE A 326 -7.32 13.13 10.44
CA ILE A 326 -6.04 12.87 11.11
C ILE A 326 -6.20 12.68 12.63
N ALA A 327 -6.92 13.58 13.31
CA ALA A 327 -7.07 13.55 14.77
C ALA A 327 -8.14 12.56 15.27
N SER A 328 -9.12 12.21 14.43
CA SER A 328 -10.29 11.41 14.80
C SER A 328 -10.22 9.95 14.36
N ASN A 329 -9.43 9.63 13.33
CA ASN A 329 -9.26 8.28 12.80
C ASN A 329 -7.79 7.86 12.68
N ALA A 330 -6.92 8.65 12.03
CA ALA A 330 -5.55 8.21 11.76
C ALA A 330 -4.71 8.10 13.03
N LEU A 331 -4.63 9.17 13.82
CA LEU A 331 -3.91 9.20 15.10
C LEU A 331 -4.37 8.08 16.07
N PRO A 332 -5.66 7.90 16.40
CA PRO A 332 -6.07 6.82 17.31
C PRO A 332 -5.84 5.42 16.74
N ARG A 333 -5.88 5.22 15.41
CA ARG A 333 -5.53 3.94 14.76
C ARG A 333 -4.05 3.63 14.98
N GLU A 334 -3.15 4.52 14.55
CA GLU A 334 -1.70 4.32 14.71
C GLU A 334 -1.27 4.25 16.17
N LEU A 335 -1.86 5.07 17.03
CA LEU A 335 -1.60 5.06 18.47
C LEU A 335 -2.06 3.76 19.14
N THR A 336 -3.11 3.11 18.64
CA THR A 336 -3.51 1.78 19.11
C THR A 336 -2.43 0.74 18.80
N HIS A 337 -1.80 0.78 17.62
CA HIS A 337 -0.67 -0.11 17.32
C HIS A 337 0.52 0.13 18.26
N VAL A 338 0.80 1.38 18.67
CA VAL A 338 1.85 1.69 19.66
C VAL A 338 1.48 1.17 21.06
N VAL A 339 0.23 1.33 21.51
CA VAL A 339 -0.23 0.77 22.80
C VAL A 339 -0.22 -0.77 22.78
N LEU A 340 -0.56 -1.40 21.66
CA LEU A 340 -0.52 -2.86 21.54
C LEU A 340 0.90 -3.42 21.66
N ALA A 341 1.94 -2.70 21.26
CA ALA A 341 3.33 -3.11 21.46
C ALA A 341 3.72 -3.15 22.95
N ASP A 342 3.21 -2.21 23.76
CA ASP A 342 3.40 -2.22 25.22
C ASP A 342 2.54 -3.31 25.92
N LEU A 343 1.34 -3.60 25.40
CA LEU A 343 0.41 -4.58 25.99
C LEU A 343 0.75 -6.04 25.64
N PHE A 344 1.53 -6.26 24.59
CA PHE A 344 1.91 -7.58 24.05
C PHE A 344 3.42 -7.63 23.68
N PRO A 345 4.33 -7.41 24.65
CA PRO A 345 5.75 -7.15 24.38
C PRO A 345 6.55 -8.35 23.85
N ASP A 346 6.15 -9.59 24.21
CA ASP A 346 6.87 -10.81 23.81
C ASP A 346 6.48 -11.32 22.41
N ARG A 347 5.26 -10.98 21.96
CA ARG A 347 4.68 -11.39 20.68
C ARG A 347 3.49 -10.49 20.36
N PRO A 348 3.41 -9.85 19.18
CA PRO A 348 2.27 -9.02 18.82
C PRO A 348 0.96 -9.82 18.70
N PRO A 349 -0.22 -9.17 18.78
CA PRO A 349 -1.49 -9.80 18.45
C PRO A 349 -1.53 -10.31 16.99
N PRO A 350 -2.43 -11.27 16.68
CA PRO A 350 -2.77 -11.61 15.29
C PRO A 350 -3.17 -10.37 14.50
N LYS A 351 -2.84 -10.33 13.20
CA LYS A 351 -3.04 -9.13 12.36
C LYS A 351 -4.49 -8.64 12.38
N TRP A 352 -5.45 -9.55 12.20
CA TRP A 352 -6.88 -9.20 12.20
C TRP A 352 -7.35 -8.53 13.50
N ALA A 353 -6.78 -8.92 14.65
CA ALA A 353 -7.13 -8.35 15.94
C ALA A 353 -6.49 -6.97 16.10
N ALA A 354 -5.22 -6.80 15.72
CA ALA A 354 -4.54 -5.51 15.77
C ALA A 354 -5.24 -4.46 14.89
N GLU A 355 -5.55 -4.79 13.64
CA GLU A 355 -6.28 -3.88 12.72
C GLU A 355 -7.71 -3.62 13.20
N GLY A 356 -8.41 -4.64 13.68
CA GLY A 356 -9.76 -4.51 14.22
C GLY A 356 -9.81 -3.57 15.44
N MET A 357 -8.90 -3.74 16.39
CA MET A 357 -8.77 -2.86 17.57
C MET A 357 -8.42 -1.42 17.18
N ALA A 358 -7.51 -1.24 16.22
CA ALA A 358 -7.06 0.07 15.77
C ALA A 358 -8.14 0.84 15.01
N ILE A 359 -8.88 0.19 14.10
CA ILE A 359 -10.01 0.82 13.39
C ILE A 359 -11.16 1.12 14.36
N LEU A 360 -11.42 0.26 15.36
CA LEU A 360 -12.41 0.50 16.41
C LEU A 360 -12.00 1.60 17.41
N ALA A 361 -10.80 2.19 17.30
CA ALA A 361 -10.41 3.41 18.03
C ALA A 361 -10.75 4.70 17.26
N GLY A 362 -11.12 4.61 15.99
CA GLY A 362 -11.68 5.72 15.19
C GLY A 362 -13.17 5.96 15.47
N THR A 363 -13.83 6.74 14.61
CA THR A 363 -15.24 7.12 14.81
C THR A 363 -16.24 5.99 14.48
N PRO A 364 -17.51 6.10 14.92
CA PRO A 364 -18.58 5.17 14.51
C PRO A 364 -18.81 5.11 12.99
N GLU A 365 -18.55 6.21 12.28
CA GLU A 365 -18.68 6.29 10.82
C GLU A 365 -17.56 5.52 10.12
N GLU A 366 -16.33 5.60 10.66
CA GLU A 366 -15.15 4.88 10.19
C GLU A 366 -15.31 3.38 10.37
N SER A 367 -15.57 2.91 11.59
CA SER A 367 -15.83 1.49 11.86
C SER A 367 -17.06 0.99 11.09
N GLY A 368 -18.14 1.78 11.04
CA GLY A 368 -19.36 1.49 10.28
C GLY A 368 -19.15 1.36 8.78
N ARG A 369 -18.13 2.00 8.19
CA ARG A 369 -17.76 1.86 6.76
C ARG A 369 -17.35 0.43 6.42
N TYR A 370 -16.60 -0.23 7.31
CA TYR A 370 -16.21 -1.64 7.17
C TYR A 370 -17.40 -2.57 7.41
N LEU A 371 -18.21 -2.31 8.45
CA LEU A 371 -19.41 -3.12 8.76
C LEU A 371 -20.44 -3.11 7.61
N ARG A 372 -20.70 -1.95 6.99
CA ARG A 372 -21.58 -1.84 5.81
C ARG A 372 -20.99 -2.51 4.55
N THR A 373 -19.67 -2.72 4.50
CA THR A 373 -18.98 -3.34 3.36
C THR A 373 -18.92 -4.86 3.47
N LEU A 374 -18.89 -5.42 4.70
CA LEU A 374 -18.80 -6.86 4.93
C LEU A 374 -19.83 -7.72 4.18
N PRO A 375 -21.13 -7.37 4.07
CA PRO A 375 -22.11 -8.18 3.34
C PRO A 375 -21.83 -8.26 1.84
N ARG A 376 -21.23 -7.21 1.25
CA ARG A 376 -20.75 -7.22 -0.14
C ARG A 376 -19.58 -8.20 -0.28
N CYS A 377 -18.57 -8.08 0.60
CA CYS A 377 -17.42 -8.96 0.62
C CYS A 377 -17.81 -10.45 0.78
N ALA A 378 -18.78 -10.74 1.65
CA ALA A 378 -19.33 -12.08 1.84
C ALA A 378 -20.03 -12.65 0.58
N ARG A 379 -20.83 -11.82 -0.10
CA ARG A 379 -21.56 -12.20 -1.33
C ARG A 379 -20.60 -12.37 -2.52
N ASP A 380 -19.62 -11.49 -2.65
CA ASP A 380 -18.73 -11.41 -3.82
C ASP A 380 -17.51 -12.35 -3.69
N GLY A 381 -17.46 -13.20 -2.65
CA GLY A 381 -16.38 -14.16 -2.38
C GLY A 381 -15.09 -13.53 -1.82
N ASP A 382 -15.05 -12.20 -1.70
CA ASP A 382 -13.99 -11.36 -1.16
C ASP A 382 -13.88 -11.44 0.38
N TRP A 383 -13.77 -12.66 0.90
CA TRP A 383 -13.52 -12.94 2.32
C TRP A 383 -12.72 -14.23 2.52
N HIS A 384 -12.09 -14.35 3.69
CA HIS A 384 -11.30 -15.49 4.15
C HIS A 384 -12.13 -16.41 5.05
N ALA A 385 -11.81 -17.70 5.10
CA ALA A 385 -12.39 -18.60 6.10
C ALA A 385 -11.90 -18.22 7.51
N LEU A 386 -12.71 -18.35 8.56
CA LEU A 386 -12.31 -17.82 9.87
C LEU A 386 -11.06 -18.50 10.44
N ALA A 387 -10.93 -19.82 10.25
CA ALA A 387 -9.72 -20.54 10.65
C ALA A 387 -8.44 -20.02 9.95
N GLN A 388 -8.54 -19.57 8.69
CA GLN A 388 -7.44 -18.94 7.95
C GLN A 388 -7.14 -17.54 8.50
N LEU A 389 -8.18 -16.75 8.80
CA LEU A 389 -8.04 -15.39 9.34
C LEU A 389 -7.39 -15.39 10.73
N LEU A 390 -7.80 -16.30 11.62
CA LEU A 390 -7.30 -16.38 13.00
C LEU A 390 -5.80 -16.69 13.08
N GLU A 391 -5.30 -17.56 12.20
CA GLU A 391 -3.89 -18.00 12.14
C GLU A 391 -3.04 -17.17 11.15
N MET A 392 -3.58 -16.07 10.62
CA MET A 392 -2.93 -15.23 9.61
C MET A 392 -1.76 -14.42 10.20
N LYS A 393 -0.54 -14.70 9.72
CA LYS A 393 0.71 -14.07 10.18
C LYS A 393 1.03 -12.76 9.46
N ASP A 394 0.85 -12.77 8.14
CA ASP A 394 1.20 -11.69 7.22
C ASP A 394 -0.07 -11.08 6.61
N PHE A 395 0.02 -9.84 6.11
CA PHE A 395 -1.10 -9.22 5.40
C PHE A 395 -1.35 -9.96 4.08
N PRO A 396 -2.61 -10.25 3.71
CA PRO A 396 -2.90 -11.06 2.53
C PRO A 396 -2.74 -10.22 1.25
N ALA A 397 -2.14 -10.79 0.20
CA ALA A 397 -1.98 -10.11 -1.10
C ALA A 397 -3.30 -10.00 -1.89
N GLU A 398 -4.24 -10.92 -1.63
CA GLU A 398 -5.60 -10.92 -2.18
C GLU A 398 -6.62 -10.72 -1.07
N LYS A 399 -7.83 -10.27 -1.43
CA LYS A 399 -8.96 -10.08 -0.51
C LYS A 399 -8.63 -9.17 0.68
N VAL A 400 -7.90 -8.08 0.40
CA VAL A 400 -7.49 -7.05 1.37
C VAL A 400 -8.71 -6.37 1.99
N THR A 401 -9.68 -5.97 1.17
CA THR A 401 -10.95 -5.37 1.62
C THR A 401 -11.71 -6.32 2.55
N GLY A 402 -11.84 -7.60 2.14
CA GLY A 402 -12.36 -8.67 2.97
C GLY A 402 -11.68 -8.77 4.33
N PHE A 403 -10.34 -8.91 4.34
CA PHE A 403 -9.53 -8.98 5.56
C PHE A 403 -9.84 -7.84 6.54
N TYR A 404 -9.85 -6.58 6.10
CA TYR A 404 -10.17 -5.45 6.98
C TYR A 404 -11.64 -5.46 7.45
N CYS A 405 -12.60 -5.77 6.57
CA CYS A 405 -14.02 -5.83 6.94
C CYS A 405 -14.30 -6.94 7.96
N GLN A 406 -13.66 -8.11 7.81
CA GLN A 406 -13.74 -9.20 8.77
C GLN A 406 -13.04 -8.84 10.08
N SER A 407 -11.86 -8.22 10.03
CA SER A 407 -11.09 -7.80 11.21
C SER A 407 -11.90 -6.90 12.15
N VAL A 408 -12.55 -5.87 11.61
CA VAL A 408 -13.42 -4.96 12.38
C VAL A 408 -14.62 -5.69 12.96
N SER A 409 -15.38 -6.42 12.12
CA SER A 409 -16.62 -7.08 12.53
C SER A 409 -16.41 -8.21 13.55
N LEU A 410 -15.34 -9.00 13.38
CA LEU A 410 -15.00 -10.09 14.28
C LEU A 410 -14.53 -9.54 15.64
N THR A 411 -13.73 -8.48 15.64
CA THR A 411 -13.25 -7.83 16.87
C THR A 411 -14.41 -7.23 17.66
N ASP A 412 -15.30 -6.48 17.00
CA ASP A 412 -16.54 -5.95 17.60
C ASP A 412 -17.44 -7.07 18.16
N HIS A 413 -17.66 -8.13 17.39
CA HIS A 413 -18.44 -9.29 17.85
C HIS A 413 -17.82 -9.97 19.08
N LEU A 414 -16.50 -10.18 19.10
CA LEU A 414 -15.79 -10.83 20.20
C LEU A 414 -15.66 -9.92 21.44
N ILE A 415 -15.66 -8.60 21.29
CA ILE A 415 -15.76 -7.67 22.43
C ILE A 415 -17.15 -7.76 23.06
N ARG A 416 -18.21 -7.70 22.25
CA ARG A 416 -19.60 -7.81 22.72
C ARG A 416 -19.88 -9.16 23.38
N ALA A 417 -19.42 -10.26 22.77
CA ALA A 417 -19.55 -11.60 23.33
C ALA A 417 -18.78 -11.80 24.64
N ALA A 418 -17.68 -11.05 24.84
CA ALA A 418 -16.89 -11.07 26.08
C ALA A 418 -17.43 -10.11 27.16
N GLY A 419 -18.42 -9.29 26.83
CA GLY A 419 -19.02 -8.26 27.69
C GLY A 419 -18.17 -7.00 27.91
N ASN A 420 -16.87 -6.99 27.55
CA ASN A 420 -15.99 -5.83 27.58
C ASN A 420 -14.66 -6.07 26.83
N GLU A 421 -13.96 -4.98 26.51
CA GLU A 421 -12.67 -4.96 25.81
C GLU A 421 -11.50 -5.62 26.55
N ARG A 422 -11.49 -5.66 27.88
CA ARG A 422 -10.38 -6.27 28.65
C ARG A 422 -10.44 -7.80 28.58
N ASN A 423 -11.65 -8.36 28.56
CA ASN A 423 -11.83 -9.79 28.31
C ASN A 423 -11.36 -10.18 26.90
N PHE A 424 -11.48 -9.29 25.90
CA PHE A 424 -10.88 -9.50 24.58
C PHE A 424 -9.34 -9.52 24.62
N THR A 425 -8.67 -8.64 25.39
CA THR A 425 -7.20 -8.72 25.52
C THR A 425 -6.73 -9.93 26.34
N ILE A 426 -7.54 -10.41 27.29
CA ILE A 426 -7.32 -11.70 27.96
C ILE A 426 -7.41 -12.85 26.95
N PHE A 427 -8.42 -12.87 26.07
CA PHE A 427 -8.51 -13.85 24.98
C PHE A 427 -7.27 -13.84 24.07
N LEU A 428 -6.79 -12.67 23.65
CA LEU A 428 -5.58 -12.58 22.81
C LEU A 428 -4.31 -13.10 23.50
N ARG A 429 -4.17 -12.89 24.82
CA ARG A 429 -3.06 -13.50 25.60
C ARG A 429 -3.24 -15.02 25.72
N ASP A 430 -4.48 -15.48 25.84
CA ASP A 430 -4.82 -16.89 25.89
C ASP A 430 -4.55 -17.64 24.57
N THR A 431 -4.79 -17.03 23.39
CA THR A 431 -4.45 -17.66 22.10
C THR A 431 -2.94 -17.84 21.99
N GLN A 432 -2.15 -16.83 22.40
CA GLN A 432 -0.68 -16.89 22.37
C GLN A 432 -0.08 -17.94 23.31
N ARG A 433 -0.73 -18.20 24.46
CA ARG A 433 -0.25 -19.12 25.51
C ARG A 433 -0.78 -20.56 25.39
N TYR A 434 -2.00 -20.75 24.88
CA TYR A 434 -2.70 -22.04 24.89
C TYR A 434 -3.24 -22.48 23.51
N GLY A 435 -3.07 -21.67 22.47
CA GLY A 435 -3.61 -21.91 21.14
C GLY A 435 -5.07 -21.45 20.99
N THR A 436 -5.44 -21.12 19.76
CA THR A 436 -6.71 -20.47 19.40
C THR A 436 -7.95 -21.22 19.86
N ALA A 437 -8.03 -22.54 19.64
CA ALA A 437 -9.19 -23.35 20.05
C ALA A 437 -9.36 -23.39 21.59
N SER A 438 -8.27 -23.55 22.35
CA SER A 438 -8.29 -23.55 23.82
C SER A 438 -8.78 -22.22 24.39
N ALA A 439 -8.34 -21.11 23.79
CA ALA A 439 -8.76 -19.77 24.16
C ALA A 439 -10.23 -19.51 23.83
N LEU A 440 -10.70 -19.91 22.63
CA LEU A 440 -12.10 -19.81 22.22
C LEU A 440 -13.04 -20.58 23.17
N LYS A 441 -12.69 -21.82 23.52
CA LYS A 441 -13.50 -22.64 24.43
C LYS A 441 -13.55 -22.04 25.85
N ARG A 442 -12.43 -21.52 26.36
CA ARG A 442 -12.36 -20.95 27.72
C ARG A 442 -13.00 -19.57 27.86
N GLN A 443 -12.86 -18.69 26.87
CA GLN A 443 -13.31 -17.30 26.95
C GLN A 443 -14.72 -17.08 26.36
N TYR A 444 -15.17 -17.95 25.45
CA TYR A 444 -16.43 -17.80 24.71
C TYR A 444 -17.30 -19.07 24.63
N GLY A 445 -16.82 -20.21 25.12
CA GLY A 445 -17.52 -21.50 25.01
C GLY A 445 -17.54 -22.11 23.60
N PHE A 446 -16.86 -21.52 22.60
CA PHE A 446 -16.80 -22.09 21.26
C PHE A 446 -15.79 -23.24 21.18
N ASP A 447 -16.26 -24.44 20.87
CA ASP A 447 -15.41 -25.63 20.71
C ASP A 447 -14.43 -25.57 19.52
N SER A 448 -14.70 -24.71 18.53
CA SER A 448 -13.86 -24.58 17.34
C SER A 448 -14.00 -23.20 16.67
N PRO A 449 -13.02 -22.80 15.82
CA PRO A 449 -13.16 -21.66 14.92
C PRO A 449 -14.42 -21.72 14.06
N GLN A 450 -14.85 -22.91 13.62
CA GLN A 450 -16.04 -23.09 12.78
C GLN A 450 -17.34 -22.82 13.56
N ALA A 451 -17.39 -23.13 14.86
CA ALA A 451 -18.53 -22.81 15.72
C ALA A 451 -18.66 -21.29 15.93
N LEU A 452 -17.54 -20.59 16.15
CA LEU A 452 -17.49 -19.13 16.16
C LEU A 452 -17.89 -18.57 14.79
N GLU A 453 -17.39 -19.13 13.69
CA GLU A 453 -17.67 -18.64 12.33
C GLU A 453 -19.15 -18.67 11.99
N ALA A 454 -19.85 -19.76 12.34
CA ALA A 454 -21.30 -19.88 12.16
C ALA A 454 -22.08 -18.88 13.03
N SER A 455 -21.66 -18.64 14.27
CA SER A 455 -22.29 -17.67 15.19
C SER A 455 -22.09 -16.23 14.73
N TRP A 456 -20.85 -15.85 14.44
CA TRP A 456 -20.48 -14.52 13.99
C TRP A 456 -21.09 -14.17 12.63
N LYS A 457 -21.04 -15.08 11.65
CA LYS A 457 -21.66 -14.83 10.33
C LYS A 457 -23.16 -14.64 10.41
N ARG A 458 -23.85 -15.36 11.32
CA ARG A 458 -25.28 -15.14 11.57
C ARG A 458 -25.52 -13.71 12.07
N ALA A 459 -24.88 -13.32 13.17
CA ALA A 459 -25.03 -11.97 13.73
C ALA A 459 -24.67 -10.86 12.72
N ALA A 460 -23.51 -10.95 12.08
CA ALA A 460 -22.99 -9.92 11.20
C ALA A 460 -23.80 -9.74 9.89
N LEU A 461 -24.41 -10.81 9.36
CA LEU A 461 -25.15 -10.76 8.10
C LEU A 461 -26.67 -10.63 8.28
N GLU A 462 -27.23 -11.02 9.43
CA GLU A 462 -28.65 -10.78 9.75
C GLU A 462 -28.90 -9.34 10.19
N THR A 463 -28.01 -8.72 10.99
CA THR A 463 -28.11 -7.29 11.31
C THR A 463 -28.09 -6.42 10.05
N ALA A 464 -27.31 -6.80 9.03
CA ALA A 464 -27.27 -6.13 7.73
C ALA A 464 -28.56 -6.28 6.89
N ARG A 465 -29.46 -7.22 7.23
CA ARG A 465 -30.80 -7.35 6.62
C ARG A 465 -31.87 -6.56 7.37
N GLY A 466 -31.69 -6.35 8.68
CA GLY A 466 -32.57 -5.50 9.50
C GLY A 466 -32.36 -4.00 9.29
N GLN A 467 -31.29 -3.59 8.61
CA GLN A 467 -30.96 -2.20 8.28
C GLN A 467 -31.21 -1.90 6.79
N ALA A 468 -32.45 -2.12 6.35
CA ALA A 468 -32.98 -1.43 5.17
C ALA A 468 -33.22 0.07 5.50
N PRO A 469 -33.10 0.99 4.52
CA PRO A 469 -33.32 2.42 4.72
C PRO A 469 -34.80 2.78 4.90
#